data_AF-A0A7S0R5F9-F1
#
_entry.id   AF-A0A7S0R5F9-F1
#
_cell.length_a   1.000
_cell.length_b   1.000
_cell.length_c   1.000
_cell.angle_alpha   90.00
_cell.angle_beta   90.00
_cell.angle_gamma   90.00
#
_symmetry.space_group_name_H-M   'P 1'
#
loop_
_entity.id
_entity.type
_entity.pdbx_description
1 polymer ?
#
loop_
_entity_poly.entity_id
_entity_poly.type
_entity_poly.pdbx_seq_one_letter_code
_entity_poly.pdbx_strand_id
1 'polypeptide(L)'
;ILHGDLKPVNVLLKADPTRIEGMTAKLADFGLSAVIDPDRTHMSNYTRGTPFFIAPELITNRKATTASDIFSLGVVMWCLYCNNVPYVYGTDGQFRWNPAFPRFPPHAMVAFVMLAEQCLAREPSARPSAAEVLAKLKELQGVAKV
;
A
#
# COMPACT_ATOMS: atom_id res chain seq x y z
N ILE A 1 -2.21 -15.64 0.03
CA ILE A 1 -3.20 -14.93 0.88
C ILE A 1 -3.28 -13.50 0.40
N LEU A 2 -4.49 -12.96 0.26
CA LEU A 2 -4.78 -11.54 0.09
C LEU A 2 -5.15 -10.95 1.44
N HIS A 3 -4.61 -9.80 1.80
CA HIS A 3 -5.06 -9.05 2.95
C HIS A 3 -6.39 -8.35 2.66
N GLY A 4 -6.46 -7.62 1.55
CA GLY A 4 -7.69 -7.02 1.04
C GLY A 4 -8.16 -5.73 1.72
N ASP A 5 -7.39 -5.21 2.69
CA ASP A 5 -7.65 -3.94 3.38
C ASP A 5 -6.37 -3.34 4.00
N LEU A 6 -5.29 -3.28 3.20
CA LEU A 6 -4.05 -2.66 3.67
C LEU A 6 -4.20 -1.14 3.76
N LYS A 7 -3.97 -0.61 4.96
CA LYS A 7 -4.02 0.82 5.31
C LYS A 7 -3.24 1.06 6.60
N PRO A 8 -2.81 2.31 6.89
CA PRO A 8 -1.98 2.59 8.06
C PRO A 8 -2.58 2.12 9.39
N VAL A 9 -3.91 2.24 9.57
CA VAL A 9 -4.60 1.81 10.80
C VAL A 9 -4.54 0.30 11.05
N ASN A 10 -4.28 -0.50 10.00
CA ASN A 10 -4.12 -1.96 10.09
C ASN A 10 -2.64 -2.37 10.28
N VAL A 11 -1.76 -1.41 10.54
CA VAL A 11 -0.34 -1.65 10.88
C VAL A 11 -0.13 -1.29 12.35
N LEU A 12 0.09 -2.30 13.19
CA LEU A 12 0.34 -2.11 14.61
C LEU A 12 1.84 -2.01 14.88
N LEU A 13 2.20 -1.17 15.85
CA LEU A 13 3.58 -1.02 16.31
C LEU A 13 3.73 -1.71 17.67
N LYS A 14 4.63 -2.70 17.73
CA LYS A 14 4.99 -3.36 18.98
C LYS A 14 6.34 -2.82 19.44
N ALA A 15 6.44 -2.39 20.70
CA ALA A 15 7.72 -2.04 21.31
C ALA A 15 8.72 -3.20 21.17
N ASP A 16 9.91 -2.88 20.67
CA ASP A 16 10.96 -3.84 20.38
C ASP A 16 12.34 -3.18 20.56
N PRO A 17 12.93 -3.29 21.77
CA PRO A 17 14.22 -2.66 22.06
C PRO A 17 15.39 -3.29 21.30
N THR A 18 15.19 -4.38 20.56
CA THR A 18 16.22 -5.00 19.72
C THR A 18 16.38 -4.33 18.36
N ARG A 19 15.43 -3.44 17.99
CA ARG A 19 15.44 -2.65 16.75
C ARG A 19 16.01 -1.26 16.99
N ILE A 20 16.65 -0.69 15.98
CA ILE A 20 17.20 0.69 16.03
C ILE A 20 16.08 1.70 16.30
N GLU A 21 14.91 1.46 15.71
CA GLU A 21 13.72 2.29 15.82
C GLU A 21 12.94 2.04 17.12
N GLY A 22 13.35 1.07 17.95
CA GLY A 22 12.69 0.70 19.21
C GLY A 22 11.33 0.01 19.04
N MET A 23 10.95 -0.36 17.82
CA MET A 23 9.65 -0.93 17.50
C MET A 23 9.69 -1.86 16.28
N THR A 24 8.74 -2.79 16.24
CA THR A 24 8.48 -3.67 15.09
C THR A 24 7.04 -3.48 14.61
N ALA A 25 6.89 -3.15 13.32
CA ALA A 25 5.60 -3.07 12.65
C ALA A 25 5.03 -4.46 12.36
N LYS A 26 3.71 -4.62 12.54
CA LYS A 26 2.97 -5.87 12.28
C LYS A 26 1.66 -5.56 11.57
N LEU A 27 1.37 -6.31 10.50
CA LEU A 27 0.06 -6.28 9.88
C LEU A 27 -0.97 -6.92 10.81
N ALA A 28 -2.16 -6.32 10.87
CA ALA A 28 -3.30 -6.76 11.66
C ALA A 28 -4.58 -6.64 10.82
N ASP A 29 -5.69 -7.12 11.40
CA ASP A 29 -7.02 -7.09 10.79
C ASP A 29 -7.14 -7.84 9.45
N PHE A 30 -7.13 -9.17 9.56
CA PHE A 30 -7.37 -10.08 8.44
C PHE A 30 -8.87 -10.34 8.20
N GLY A 31 -9.77 -9.47 8.70
CA GLY A 31 -11.22 -9.66 8.59
C GLY A 31 -11.75 -9.65 7.15
N LEU A 32 -11.00 -9.04 6.23
CA LEU A 32 -11.28 -9.02 4.80
C LEU A 32 -10.38 -9.96 3.99
N SER A 33 -9.48 -10.68 4.64
CA SER A 33 -8.50 -11.51 3.96
C SER A 33 -9.12 -12.72 3.27
N ALA A 34 -8.51 -13.13 2.17
CA ALA A 34 -8.96 -14.26 1.36
C ALA A 34 -7.79 -15.10 0.89
N VAL A 35 -8.00 -16.42 0.80
CA VAL A 35 -7.07 -17.32 0.13
C VAL A 35 -7.52 -17.41 -1.33
N ILE A 36 -6.65 -16.97 -2.25
CA ILE A 36 -6.82 -17.32 -3.66
C ILE A 36 -6.48 -18.80 -3.78
N ASP A 37 -7.44 -19.58 -4.26
CA ASP A 37 -7.25 -20.98 -4.63
C ASP A 37 -6.09 -21.09 -5.64
N PRO A 38 -5.12 -22.02 -5.47
CA PRO A 38 -4.01 -22.19 -6.42
C PRO A 38 -4.43 -22.30 -7.89
N ASP A 39 -5.62 -22.84 -8.15
CA ASP A 39 -6.16 -23.00 -9.51
C ASP A 39 -6.83 -21.73 -10.05
N ARG A 40 -6.84 -20.64 -9.27
CA ARG A 40 -7.44 -19.34 -9.63
C ARG A 40 -6.39 -18.25 -9.70
N THR A 41 -6.55 -17.37 -10.68
CA THR A 41 -5.68 -16.19 -10.83
C THR A 41 -6.13 -14.99 -9.99
N HIS A 42 -7.39 -14.97 -9.54
CA HIS A 42 -7.99 -13.85 -8.83
C HIS A 42 -9.22 -14.28 -8.01
N MET A 43 -9.64 -13.41 -7.09
CA MET A 43 -10.96 -13.46 -6.46
C MET A 43 -11.95 -12.58 -7.22
N SER A 44 -13.01 -13.17 -7.75
CA SER A 44 -14.12 -12.47 -8.42
C SER A 44 -15.12 -11.90 -7.42
N ASN A 45 -15.90 -10.89 -7.84
CA ASN A 45 -16.92 -10.23 -7.02
C ASN A 45 -16.38 -9.63 -5.71
N TYR A 46 -15.11 -9.26 -5.70
CA TYR A 46 -14.48 -8.66 -4.53
C TYR A 46 -14.80 -7.16 -4.48
N THR A 47 -15.71 -6.76 -3.58
CA THR A 47 -16.20 -5.38 -3.43
C THR A 47 -15.89 -4.79 -2.06
N ARG A 48 -14.87 -5.31 -1.38
CA ARG A 48 -14.50 -4.93 -0.01
C ARG A 48 -13.20 -4.13 0.00
N GLY A 49 -12.95 -3.42 1.09
CA GLY A 49 -11.77 -2.60 1.33
C GLY A 49 -12.13 -1.17 1.71
N THR A 50 -11.12 -0.38 2.07
CA THR A 50 -11.29 1.02 2.47
C THR A 50 -11.17 1.96 1.27
N PRO A 51 -12.12 2.89 1.04
CA PRO A 51 -12.01 3.90 0.00
C PRO A 51 -10.64 4.61 0.01
N PHE A 52 -10.14 4.98 -1.16
CA PHE A 52 -8.80 5.57 -1.38
C PHE A 52 -7.61 4.64 -1.13
N PHE A 53 -7.80 3.45 -0.58
CA PHE A 53 -6.77 2.39 -0.51
C PHE A 53 -7.02 1.25 -1.50
N ILE A 54 -8.22 1.18 -2.07
CA ILE A 54 -8.64 0.15 -3.03
C ILE A 54 -7.97 0.38 -4.39
N ALA A 55 -7.44 -0.69 -4.97
CA ALA A 55 -6.85 -0.71 -6.30
C ALA A 55 -7.88 -0.43 -7.41
N PRO A 56 -7.53 0.28 -8.51
CA PRO A 56 -8.50 0.67 -9.54
C PRO A 56 -9.27 -0.50 -10.17
N GLU A 57 -8.61 -1.64 -10.36
CA GLU A 57 -9.20 -2.84 -10.95
C GLU A 57 -10.28 -3.49 -10.08
N LEU A 58 -10.26 -3.26 -8.76
CA LEU A 58 -11.31 -3.70 -7.85
C LEU A 58 -12.61 -2.92 -8.07
N ILE A 59 -12.48 -1.65 -8.45
CA ILE A 59 -13.62 -0.77 -8.75
C ILE A 59 -14.21 -1.13 -10.12
N THR A 60 -13.35 -1.29 -11.13
CA THR A 60 -13.81 -1.51 -12.51
C THR A 60 -14.25 -2.95 -12.76
N ASN A 61 -13.46 -3.92 -12.30
CA ASN A 61 -13.61 -5.33 -12.70
C ASN A 61 -13.95 -6.25 -11.52
N ARG A 62 -13.89 -5.76 -10.28
CA ARG A 62 -14.13 -6.53 -9.04
C ARG A 62 -13.26 -7.78 -8.92
N LYS A 63 -12.03 -7.71 -9.43
CA LYS A 63 -11.05 -8.80 -9.43
C LYS A 63 -9.91 -8.47 -8.48
N ALA A 64 -9.85 -9.15 -7.34
CA ALA A 64 -8.74 -8.98 -6.39
C ALA A 64 -7.61 -9.95 -6.69
N THR A 65 -6.39 -9.42 -6.69
CA THR A 65 -5.15 -10.19 -6.79
C THR A 65 -4.16 -9.70 -5.75
N THR A 66 -3.02 -10.39 -5.60
CA THR A 66 -1.95 -9.91 -4.70
C THR A 66 -1.43 -8.54 -5.14
N ALA A 67 -1.50 -8.22 -6.43
CA ALA A 67 -1.17 -6.90 -6.95
C ALA A 67 -2.14 -5.81 -6.47
N SER A 68 -3.38 -6.16 -6.09
CA SER A 68 -4.32 -5.20 -5.48
C SER A 68 -3.84 -4.78 -4.08
N ASP A 69 -3.30 -5.71 -3.29
CA ASP A 69 -2.65 -5.38 -2.01
C ASP A 69 -1.38 -4.52 -2.22
N ILE A 70 -0.64 -4.74 -3.31
CA ILE A 70 0.53 -3.90 -3.66
C ILE A 70 0.13 -2.47 -3.96
N PHE A 71 -1.00 -2.25 -4.63
CA PHE A 71 -1.53 -0.90 -4.81
C PHE A 71 -1.82 -0.24 -3.47
N SER A 72 -2.54 -0.94 -2.58
CA SER A 72 -2.83 -0.44 -1.24
C SER A 72 -1.55 -0.14 -0.44
N LEU A 73 -0.50 -0.98 -0.59
CA LEU A 73 0.83 -0.73 -0.02
C LEU A 73 1.46 0.56 -0.59
N GLY A 74 1.34 0.83 -1.89
CA GLY A 74 1.79 2.08 -2.50
C GLY A 74 1.10 3.31 -1.89
N VAL A 75 -0.20 3.21 -1.60
CA VAL A 75 -0.93 4.27 -0.89
C VAL A 75 -0.39 4.43 0.54
N VAL A 76 -0.13 3.34 1.26
CA VAL A 76 0.48 3.36 2.61
C VAL A 76 1.87 4.00 2.57
N MET A 77 2.71 3.66 1.59
CA MET A 77 4.04 4.25 1.42
C MET A 77 3.96 5.77 1.25
N TRP A 78 3.01 6.25 0.44
CA TRP A 78 2.76 7.69 0.30
C TRP A 78 2.30 8.32 1.62
N CYS A 79 1.37 7.68 2.34
CA CYS A 79 0.87 8.19 3.62
C CYS A 79 1.99 8.34 4.66
N LEU A 80 2.86 7.33 4.75
CA LEU A 80 3.99 7.31 5.68
C LEU A 80 5.01 8.40 5.35
N TYR A 81 5.35 8.56 4.06
CA TYR A 81 6.34 9.54 3.64
C TYR A 81 5.84 10.98 3.78
N CYS A 82 4.62 11.24 3.34
CA CYS A 82 4.03 12.56 3.30
C CYS A 82 3.39 12.97 4.64
N ASN A 83 3.35 12.06 5.61
CA ASN A 83 2.64 12.22 6.89
C ASN A 83 1.22 12.76 6.69
N ASN A 84 0.48 12.16 5.76
CA ASN A 84 -0.83 12.63 5.34
C ASN A 84 -1.73 11.47 4.90
N VAL A 85 -3.03 11.72 4.74
CA VAL A 85 -4.01 10.77 4.23
C VAL A 85 -4.28 11.00 2.74
N PRO A 86 -4.66 9.95 1.98
CA PRO A 86 -4.79 10.04 0.52
C PRO A 86 -6.09 10.73 0.08
N TYR A 87 -6.88 11.25 1.04
CA TYR A 87 -8.15 11.91 0.80
C TYR A 87 -8.26 13.22 1.58
N VAL A 88 -9.20 14.07 1.14
CA VAL A 88 -9.63 15.28 1.84
C VAL A 88 -11.14 15.26 1.97
N TYR A 89 -11.65 15.90 3.02
CA TYR A 89 -13.09 16.08 3.23
C TYR A 89 -13.49 17.48 2.77
N GLY A 90 -14.33 17.55 1.74
CA GLY A 90 -14.80 18.82 1.18
C GLY A 90 -15.84 19.50 2.07
N THR A 91 -16.01 20.81 1.88
CA THR A 91 -17.06 21.60 2.56
C THR A 91 -18.48 21.17 2.17
N ASP A 92 -18.62 20.48 1.04
CA ASP A 92 -19.86 19.85 0.56
C ASP A 92 -20.12 18.46 1.17
N GLY A 93 -19.31 18.05 2.14
CA GLY A 93 -19.46 16.77 2.84
C GLY A 93 -18.99 15.55 2.07
N GLN A 94 -18.25 15.74 0.97
CA GLN A 94 -17.77 14.65 0.14
C GLN A 94 -16.27 14.40 0.32
N PHE A 95 -15.89 13.12 0.40
CA PHE A 95 -14.50 12.72 0.34
C PHE A 95 -13.98 12.76 -1.10
N ARG A 96 -12.79 13.31 -1.29
CA ARG A 96 -12.09 13.36 -2.58
C ARG A 96 -10.64 12.93 -2.41
N TRP A 97 -9.98 12.54 -3.50
CA TRP A 97 -8.53 12.34 -3.46
C TRP A 97 -7.84 13.61 -2.99
N ASN A 98 -6.82 13.43 -2.15
CA ASN A 98 -5.95 14.52 -1.76
C ASN A 98 -5.23 15.04 -3.01
N PRO A 99 -5.29 16.35 -3.35
CA PRO A 99 -4.64 16.89 -4.54
C PRO A 99 -3.11 16.68 -4.57
N ALA A 100 -2.48 16.49 -3.40
CA ALA A 100 -1.07 16.15 -3.31
C ALA A 100 -0.81 14.68 -3.69
N PHE A 101 -1.79 13.78 -3.57
CA PHE A 101 -1.63 12.38 -3.95
C PHE A 101 -1.62 12.23 -5.48
N PRO A 102 -0.72 11.41 -6.07
CA PRO A 102 0.30 10.57 -5.44
C PRO A 102 1.71 11.21 -5.38
N ARG A 103 1.83 12.53 -5.47
CA ARG A 103 3.12 13.24 -5.54
C ARG A 103 3.82 13.27 -4.18
N PHE A 104 5.14 13.13 -4.21
CA PHE A 104 6.01 13.24 -3.04
C PHE A 104 6.68 14.63 -2.99
N PRO A 105 7.13 15.09 -1.81
CA PRO A 105 7.90 16.33 -1.69
C PRO A 105 9.18 16.30 -2.54
N PRO A 106 9.69 17.45 -3.03
CA PRO A 106 10.88 17.49 -3.90
C PRO A 106 12.17 16.93 -3.28
N HIS A 107 12.27 16.92 -1.96
CA HIS A 107 13.41 16.34 -1.23
C HIS A 107 13.27 14.82 -1.02
N ALA A 108 12.22 14.20 -1.55
CA ALA A 108 12.02 12.78 -1.42
C ALA A 108 13.07 11.99 -2.18
N MET A 109 13.55 10.90 -1.56
CA MET A 109 14.52 10.02 -2.20
C MET A 109 13.91 9.42 -3.46
N VAL A 110 14.48 9.76 -4.62
CA VAL A 110 13.95 9.39 -5.95
C VAL A 110 13.64 7.90 -6.05
N ALA A 111 14.54 7.05 -5.57
CA ALA A 111 14.35 5.60 -5.64
C ALA A 111 13.17 5.09 -4.80
N PHE A 112 12.86 5.74 -3.67
CA PHE A 112 11.65 5.42 -2.88
C PHE A 112 10.38 5.88 -3.62
N VAL A 113 10.42 7.09 -4.20
CA VAL A 113 9.30 7.63 -4.98
C VAL A 113 8.99 6.72 -6.17
N MET A 114 10.00 6.32 -6.94
CA MET A 114 9.83 5.41 -8.08
C MET A 114 9.24 4.06 -7.64
N LEU A 115 9.65 3.52 -6.49
CA LEU A 115 9.08 2.27 -5.97
C LEU A 115 7.61 2.44 -5.58
N ALA A 116 7.26 3.52 -4.87
CA ALA A 116 5.89 3.80 -4.49
C ALA A 116 4.99 4.03 -5.72
N GLU A 117 5.46 4.78 -6.72
CA GLU A 117 4.77 5.01 -7.98
C GLU A 117 4.58 3.70 -8.78
N GLN A 118 5.58 2.81 -8.78
CA GLN A 118 5.46 1.49 -9.40
C GLN A 118 4.40 0.63 -8.71
N CYS A 119 4.29 0.70 -7.37
CA CYS A 119 3.22 0.04 -6.63
C CYS A 119 1.84 0.60 -6.99
N LEU A 120 1.76 1.90 -7.27
CA LEU A 120 0.53 2.62 -7.67
C LEU A 120 0.18 2.50 -9.16
N ALA A 121 0.91 1.69 -9.93
CA ALA A 121 0.66 1.51 -11.36
C ALA A 121 -0.80 1.11 -11.63
N ARG A 122 -1.42 1.71 -12.64
CA ARG A 122 -2.83 1.43 -12.99
C ARG A 122 -3.03 -0.02 -13.40
N GLU A 123 -2.12 -0.55 -14.21
CA GLU A 123 -2.14 -1.94 -14.64
C GLU A 123 -1.58 -2.85 -13.53
N PRO A 124 -2.34 -3.85 -13.04
CA PRO A 124 -1.88 -4.73 -11.95
C PRO A 124 -0.59 -5.49 -12.27
N SER A 125 -0.38 -5.87 -13.53
CA SER A 125 0.81 -6.62 -13.97
C SER A 125 2.09 -5.77 -13.99
N ALA A 126 1.97 -4.44 -13.98
CA ALA A 126 3.13 -3.53 -13.91
C ALA A 126 3.63 -3.32 -12.46
N ARG A 127 2.86 -3.76 -11.46
CA ARG A 127 3.21 -3.63 -10.05
C ARG A 127 4.21 -4.72 -9.65
N PRO A 128 5.21 -4.39 -8.81
CA PRO A 128 6.12 -5.40 -8.28
C PRO A 128 5.37 -6.35 -7.33
N SER A 129 5.86 -7.56 -7.18
CA SER A 129 5.46 -8.47 -6.11
C SER A 129 5.92 -7.96 -4.74
N ALA A 130 5.30 -8.45 -3.66
CA ALA A 130 5.71 -8.09 -2.30
C ALA A 130 7.18 -8.44 -2.01
N ALA A 131 7.70 -9.52 -2.60
CA ALA A 131 9.09 -9.93 -2.47
C ALA A 131 10.05 -8.93 -3.14
N GLU A 132 9.69 -8.43 -4.32
CA GLU A 132 10.48 -7.42 -5.04
C GLU A 132 10.43 -6.06 -4.33
N VAL A 133 9.27 -5.65 -3.79
CA VAL A 133 9.17 -4.46 -2.95
C VAL A 133 10.10 -4.58 -1.73
N LEU A 134 10.07 -5.72 -1.04
CA LEU A 134 10.93 -5.98 0.10
C LEU A 134 12.43 -5.92 -0.26
N ALA A 135 12.82 -6.52 -1.39
CA ALA A 135 14.20 -6.49 -1.85
C ALA A 135 14.68 -5.05 -2.10
N LYS A 136 13.90 -4.26 -2.85
CA LYS A 136 14.21 -2.86 -3.13
C LYS A 136 14.28 -2.02 -1.86
N LEU A 137 13.34 -2.20 -0.91
CA LEU A 137 13.38 -1.47 0.37
C LEU A 137 14.62 -1.81 1.21
N LYS A 138 15.09 -3.06 1.19
CA LYS A 138 16.33 -3.46 1.88
C LYS A 138 17.56 -2.81 1.26
N GLU A 139 17.62 -2.72 -0.07
CA GLU A 139 18.69 -2.01 -0.78
C GLU A 139 18.73 -0.54 -0.37
N LEU A 140 17.56 0.12 -0.33
CA LEU A 140 17.44 1.52 0.08
C LEU A 140 17.84 1.75 1.54
N GLN A 141 17.47 0.84 2.45
CA GLN A 141 17.94 0.90 3.84
C GLN A 141 19.45 0.69 3.97
N GLY A 142 20.05 -0.14 3.11
CA GLY A 142 21.50 -0.37 3.07
C GLY A 142 22.25 0.89 2.64
N VAL A 143 21.73 1.63 1.67
CA VAL A 143 22.31 2.90 1.19
C VAL A 143 22.20 4.01 2.24
N ALA A 144 21.12 4.04 3.02
CA ALA A 144 20.91 5.06 4.06
C ALA A 144 21.80 4.87 5.32
N LYS A 145 22.57 3.78 5.41
CA LYS A 145 23.45 3.45 6.55
C LYS A 145 24.94 3.77 6.30
N VAL A 146 25.27 4.45 5.20
CA VAL A 146 26.64 4.86 4.85
C VAL A 146 26.83 6.34 5.14
#